data_AF-A0AAU1ZDR5-F1
#
_entry.id   AF-A0AAU1ZDR5-F1
#
_cell.length_a   1.000
_cell.length_b   1.000
_cell.length_c   1.000
_cell.angle_alpha   90.00
_cell.angle_beta   90.00
_cell.angle_gamma   90.00
#
_symmetry.space_group_name_H-M   'P 1'
#
loop_
_entity.id
_entity.type
_entity.pdbx_description
1 polymer ?
#
loop_
_entity_poly.entity_id
_entity_poly.type
_entity_poly.pdbx_seq_one_letter_code
_entity_poly.pdbx_strand_id
1 'polypeptide(L)'
;MSDEDRITVDFATLQRLSGDLEDILRTLNEKLDTLYGRATKVVLSWDGEAREAFIDELDTWSRSADDLKAAQAWLHEVVVKGHLNYAAANRSVLEGWGGGA
;
A
#
# COMPACT_ATOMS: atom_id res chain seq x y z
N MET A 1 -29.53 -6.74 -9.53
CA MET A 1 -28.40 -6.38 -8.65
C MET A 1 -28.71 -4.99 -8.13
N SER A 2 -28.78 -4.85 -6.81
CA SER A 2 -29.08 -3.57 -6.16
C SER A 2 -27.81 -2.73 -6.06
N ASP A 3 -27.92 -1.40 -5.93
CA ASP A 3 -26.74 -0.52 -5.78
C ASP A 3 -25.88 -0.88 -4.56
N GLU A 4 -26.50 -1.42 -3.51
CA GLU A 4 -25.82 -1.97 -2.33
C GLU A 4 -24.91 -3.17 -2.66
N ASP A 5 -25.35 -4.08 -3.53
CA ASP A 5 -24.51 -5.21 -3.98
C ASP A 5 -23.29 -4.69 -4.75
N ARG A 6 -23.48 -3.67 -5.61
CA ARG A 6 -22.38 -3.08 -6.39
C ARG A 6 -21.34 -2.39 -5.51
N ILE A 7 -21.78 -1.58 -4.55
CA ILE A 7 -20.89 -0.87 -3.62
C ILE A 7 -20.08 -1.87 -2.78
N THR A 8 -20.72 -2.95 -2.32
CA THR A 8 -20.06 -4.03 -1.56
C THR A 8 -18.97 -4.72 -2.40
N VAL A 9 -19.27 -5.02 -3.68
CA VAL A 9 -18.29 -5.61 -4.61
C VAL A 9 -17.13 -4.66 -4.91
N ASP A 10 -17.39 -3.36 -5.07
CA ASP A 10 -16.36 -2.35 -5.29
C ASP A 10 -15.42 -2.25 -4.08
N PHE A 11 -15.95 -2.26 -2.84
CA PHE A 11 -15.11 -2.28 -1.62
C PHE A 11 -14.27 -3.55 -1.51
N ALA A 12 -14.84 -4.73 -1.77
CA ALA A 12 -14.09 -5.98 -1.77
C ALA A 12 -12.95 -5.96 -2.80
N THR A 13 -13.19 -5.34 -3.95
CA THR A 13 -12.18 -5.14 -5.00
C THR A 13 -11.06 -4.20 -4.52
N LEU A 14 -11.42 -3.07 -3.90
CA LEU A 14 -10.44 -2.12 -3.34
C LEU A 14 -9.62 -2.75 -2.21
N GLN A 15 -10.23 -3.55 -1.34
CA GLN A 15 -9.53 -4.26 -0.28
C GLN A 15 -8.52 -5.27 -0.84
N ARG A 16 -8.91 -6.03 -1.87
CA ARG A 16 -8.00 -6.94 -2.56
C ARG A 16 -6.83 -6.19 -3.19
N LEU A 17 -7.11 -5.11 -3.92
CA LEU A 17 -6.07 -4.28 -4.54
C LEU A 17 -5.11 -3.70 -3.50
N SER A 18 -5.62 -3.31 -2.33
CA SER A 18 -4.78 -2.87 -1.20
C SER A 18 -3.85 -3.99 -0.71
N GLY A 19 -4.35 -5.22 -0.59
CA GLY A 19 -3.53 -6.38 -0.21
C GLY A 19 -2.49 -6.74 -1.27
N ASP A 20 -2.88 -6.75 -2.55
CA ASP A 20 -1.97 -6.99 -3.67
C ASP A 20 -0.84 -5.92 -3.70
N LEU A 21 -1.17 -4.65 -3.42
CA LEU A 21 -0.18 -3.57 -3.32
C LEU A 21 0.78 -3.77 -2.14
N GLU A 22 0.27 -4.14 -0.98
CA GLU A 22 1.09 -4.46 0.20
C GLU A 22 2.09 -5.60 -0.09
N ASP A 23 1.63 -6.65 -0.77
CA ASP A 23 2.47 -7.77 -1.17
C ASP A 23 3.56 -7.37 -2.17
N ILE A 24 3.22 -6.52 -3.15
CA ILE A 24 4.19 -5.95 -4.10
C ILE A 24 5.24 -5.13 -3.35
N LEU A 25 4.84 -4.29 -2.41
CA LEU A 25 5.76 -3.44 -1.63
C LEU A 25 6.68 -4.26 -0.73
N ARG A 26 6.15 -5.29 -0.07
CA ARG A 26 6.96 -6.24 0.69
C ARG A 26 8.01 -6.91 -0.20
N THR A 27 7.58 -7.41 -1.36
CA THR A 27 8.48 -8.06 -2.33
C THR A 27 9.56 -7.09 -2.85
N LEU A 28 9.20 -5.83 -3.08
CA LEU A 28 10.15 -4.80 -3.53
C LEU A 28 11.19 -4.52 -2.44
N ASN A 29 10.78 -4.34 -1.19
CA ASN A 29 11.71 -4.13 -0.07
C ASN A 29 12.67 -5.33 0.10
N GLU A 30 12.17 -6.57 0.06
CA GLU A 30 13.00 -7.78 0.19
C GLU A 30 14.07 -7.90 -0.92
N LYS A 31 13.69 -7.61 -2.17
CA LYS A 31 14.62 -7.61 -3.30
C LYS A 31 15.72 -6.57 -3.13
N LEU A 32 15.42 -5.47 -2.47
CA LEU A 32 16.36 -4.40 -2.23
C LEU A 32 17.27 -4.59 -1.04
N ASP A 33 16.78 -5.16 0.05
CA ASP A 33 17.64 -5.65 1.11
C ASP A 33 18.63 -6.68 0.56
N THR A 34 18.18 -7.54 -0.35
CA THR A 34 19.03 -8.52 -1.03
C THR A 34 20.06 -7.85 -1.95
N LEU A 35 19.65 -6.86 -2.75
CA LEU A 35 20.53 -6.11 -3.62
C LEU A 35 21.59 -5.37 -2.80
N TYR A 36 21.17 -4.69 -1.73
CA TYR A 36 22.04 -3.99 -0.80
C TYR A 36 23.06 -4.95 -0.18
N GLY A 37 22.60 -6.07 0.40
CA GLY A 37 23.50 -7.04 1.02
C GLY A 37 24.54 -7.64 0.06
N ARG A 38 24.22 -7.75 -1.24
CA ARG A 38 25.18 -8.14 -2.27
C ARG A 38 26.11 -6.99 -2.65
N ALA A 39 25.57 -5.80 -2.86
CA ALA A 39 26.31 -4.63 -3.31
C ALA A 39 27.30 -4.15 -2.24
N THR A 40 26.95 -4.15 -0.96
CA THR A 40 27.86 -3.74 0.14
C THR A 40 29.18 -4.51 0.12
N LYS A 41 29.16 -5.80 -0.24
CA LYS A 41 30.39 -6.62 -0.32
C LYS A 41 31.31 -6.20 -1.47
N VAL A 42 30.74 -5.67 -2.54
CA VAL A 42 31.46 -5.30 -3.78
C VAL A 42 31.87 -3.82 -3.74
N VAL A 43 31.06 -2.96 -3.13
CA VAL A 43 31.32 -1.52 -2.96
C VAL A 43 32.60 -1.25 -2.16
N LEU A 44 33.00 -2.17 -1.27
CA LEU A 44 34.29 -2.08 -0.57
C LEU A 44 35.51 -2.20 -1.50
N SER A 45 35.32 -2.70 -2.72
CA SER A 45 36.38 -2.83 -3.74
C SER A 45 36.36 -1.71 -4.78
N TRP A 46 35.36 -0.83 -4.75
CA TRP A 46 35.18 0.22 -5.75
C TRP A 46 35.93 1.50 -5.39
N ASP A 47 36.52 2.12 -6.41
CA ASP A 47 37.18 3.41 -6.31
C ASP A 47 36.16 4.56 -6.15
N GLY A 48 36.61 5.70 -5.63
CA GLY A 48 35.75 6.75 -5.02
C GLY A 48 34.50 7.15 -5.84
N GLU A 49 34.64 7.38 -7.14
CA GLU A 49 33.55 7.83 -8.02
C GLU A 49 32.45 6.77 -8.20
N ALA A 50 32.83 5.50 -8.35
CA ALA A 50 31.85 4.40 -8.47
C ALA A 50 31.10 4.15 -7.16
N ARG A 51 31.76 4.40 -6.02
CA ARG A 51 31.14 4.34 -4.70
C ARG A 51 30.14 5.49 -4.50
N GLU A 52 30.49 6.70 -4.93
CA GLU A 52 29.61 7.87 -4.83
C GLU A 52 28.35 7.70 -5.68
N ALA A 53 28.49 7.32 -6.96
CA ALA A 53 27.34 7.05 -7.84
C ALA A 53 26.41 5.96 -7.29
N PHE A 54 26.97 4.92 -6.64
CA PHE A 54 26.16 3.88 -6.00
C PHE A 54 25.38 4.41 -4.79
N ILE A 55 25.96 5.31 -4.00
CA ILE A 55 25.28 5.93 -2.86
C ILE A 55 24.13 6.82 -3.34
N ASP A 56 24.34 7.60 -4.40
CA ASP A 56 23.29 8.46 -4.98
C ASP A 56 22.10 7.65 -5.51
N GLU A 57 22.37 6.52 -6.17
CA GLU A 57 21.32 5.62 -6.66
C GLU A 57 20.60 4.95 -5.49
N LEU A 58 21.32 4.57 -4.42
CA LEU A 58 20.73 4.00 -3.21
C LEU A 58 19.78 4.98 -2.52
N ASP A 59 20.18 6.24 -2.43
CA ASP A 59 19.38 7.30 -1.81
C ASP A 59 18.13 7.62 -2.65
N THR A 60 18.26 7.65 -3.97
CA THR A 60 17.13 7.77 -4.91
C THR A 60 16.14 6.62 -4.75
N TRP A 61 16.66 5.40 -4.64
CA TRP A 61 15.82 4.25 -4.40
C TRP A 61 15.09 4.33 -3.04
N SER A 62 15.81 4.70 -1.97
CA SER A 62 15.22 4.80 -0.63
C SER A 62 14.04 5.76 -0.61
N ARG A 63 14.18 6.94 -1.25
CA ARG A 63 13.07 7.89 -1.39
C ARG A 63 11.88 7.29 -2.13
N SER A 64 12.14 6.62 -3.24
CA SER A 64 11.08 5.99 -4.06
C SER A 64 10.33 4.91 -3.27
N ALA A 65 11.04 4.14 -2.43
CA ALA A 65 10.45 3.14 -1.56
C ALA A 65 9.58 3.75 -0.46
N ASP A 66 10.00 4.88 0.11
CA ASP A 66 9.22 5.58 1.13
C ASP A 66 7.96 6.24 0.56
N ASP A 67 8.04 6.83 -0.64
CA ASP A 67 6.87 7.35 -1.37
C ASP A 67 5.84 6.25 -1.64
N LEU A 68 6.32 5.08 -2.05
CA LEU A 68 5.50 3.89 -2.29
C LEU A 68 4.79 3.40 -1.01
N LYS A 69 5.49 3.37 0.14
CA LYS A 69 4.89 3.05 1.45
C LYS A 69 3.83 4.09 1.85
N ALA A 70 4.10 5.37 1.62
CA ALA A 70 3.15 6.44 1.92
C ALA A 70 1.86 6.30 1.09
N ALA A 71 1.99 5.98 -0.20
CA ALA A 71 0.85 5.73 -1.08
C ALA A 71 0.00 4.53 -0.62
N GLN A 72 0.64 3.45 -0.16
CA GLN A 72 -0.08 2.30 0.41
C GLN A 72 -0.83 2.66 1.69
N ALA A 73 -0.18 3.36 2.62
CA ALA A 73 -0.80 3.78 3.87
C ALA A 73 -2.05 4.64 3.60
N TRP A 74 -1.95 5.58 2.66
CA TRP A 74 -3.09 6.40 2.21
C TRP A 74 -4.22 5.55 1.61
N LEU A 75 -3.90 4.61 0.71
CA LEU A 75 -4.92 3.77 0.07
C LEU A 75 -5.62 2.87 1.10
N HIS A 76 -4.88 2.26 2.02
CA HIS A 76 -5.42 1.45 3.09
C HIS A 76 -6.38 2.25 3.98
N GLU A 77 -6.00 3.47 4.34
CA GLU A 77 -6.83 4.38 5.13
C GLU A 77 -8.16 4.70 4.41
N VAL A 78 -8.10 5.00 3.11
CA VAL A 78 -9.30 5.29 2.29
C VAL A 78 -10.24 4.08 2.26
N VAL A 79 -9.72 2.86 2.07
CA VAL A 79 -10.53 1.64 2.01
C VAL A 79 -11.18 1.34 3.36
N VAL A 80 -10.43 1.41 4.46
CA VAL A 80 -10.94 1.13 5.80
C VAL A 80 -12.00 2.16 6.21
N LYS A 81 -11.74 3.45 6.00
CA LYS A 81 -12.70 4.52 6.31
C LYS A 81 -13.96 4.41 5.44
N GLY A 82 -13.81 4.10 4.16
CA GLY A 82 -14.94 3.89 3.26
C GLY A 82 -15.86 2.77 3.73
N HIS A 83 -15.29 1.62 4.10
CA HIS A 83 -16.05 0.48 4.60
C HIS A 83 -16.78 0.78 5.91
N LEU A 84 -16.11 1.44 6.88
CA LEU A 84 -16.72 1.82 8.16
C LEU A 84 -17.89 2.79 7.97
N ASN A 85 -17.72 3.80 7.12
CA ASN A 85 -18.76 4.79 6.86
C ASN A 85 -19.96 4.17 6.14
N TYR A 86 -19.73 3.29 5.17
CA TYR A 86 -20.80 2.58 4.47
C TYR A 86 -21.58 1.65 5.40
N ALA A 87 -20.88 0.85 6.22
CA ALA A 87 -21.52 -0.04 7.18
C ALA A 87 -22.36 0.72 8.22
N ALA A 88 -21.87 1.87 8.69
CA ALA A 88 -22.61 2.73 9.61
C ALA A 88 -23.86 3.35 8.95
N ALA A 89 -23.72 3.85 7.71
CA ALA A 89 -24.84 4.39 6.96
C ALA A 89 -25.91 3.32 6.69
N ASN A 90 -25.51 2.12 6.28
CA ASN A 90 -26.44 1.02 6.01
C ASN A 90 -27.18 0.59 7.27
N ARG A 91 -26.48 0.46 8.40
CA ARG A 91 -27.13 0.16 9.70
C ARG A 91 -28.16 1.22 10.09
N SER A 92 -27.82 2.50 9.92
CA SER A 92 -28.73 3.62 10.20
C SER A 92 -29.99 3.57 9.34
N VAL A 93 -29.86 3.20 8.05
CA VAL A 93 -31.02 2.95 7.18
C VAL A 93 -31.85 1.78 7.69
N LEU A 94 -31.25 0.65 8.05
CA LEU A 94 -32.02 -0.50 8.57
C LEU A 94 -32.74 -0.19 9.89
N GLU A 95 -32.11 0.57 10.79
CA GLU A 95 -32.72 1.02 12.05
C GLU A 95 -33.83 2.06 11.84
N GLY A 96 -33.63 3.00 10.91
CA GLY A 96 -34.60 4.07 10.60
C GLY A 96 -35.90 3.56 9.95
N TRP A 97 -35.86 2.41 9.29
CA TRP A 97 -37.04 1.77 8.70
C TRP A 97 -37.62 0.65 9.59
N GLY A 98 -36.93 0.23 10.65
CA GLY A 98 -37.38 -0.78 11.61
C GLY A 98 -38.14 -0.24 12.83
N GLY A 99 -38.10 1.08 13.08
CA GLY A 99 -38.76 1.75 14.22
C GLY A 99 -40.18 2.26 13.95
N GLY A 100 -40.78 1.92 12.80
CA GLY A 100 -42.12 2.35 12.40
C GLY A 100 -43.08 1.18 12.24
N ALA A 101 -43.39 0.47 13.34
CA ALA A 101 -44.53 -0.45 13.45
C ALA A 101 -45.08 -0.41 14.87
#